data_AF-A0A366DD21-F1
#
_entry.id   AF-A0A366DD21-F1
#
_cell.length_a   1.000
_cell.length_b   1.000
_cell.length_c   1.000
_cell.angle_alpha   90.00
_cell.angle_beta   90.00
_cell.angle_gamma   90.00
#
_symmetry.space_group_name_H-M   'P 1'
#
loop_
_entity.id
_entity.type
_entity.pdbx_description
1 polymer ?
#
loop_
_entity_poly.entity_id
_entity_poly.type
_entity_poly.pdbx_seq_one_letter_code
_entity_poly.pdbx_strand_id
1 'polypeptide(L)'
;MANAADIMLTGRTFDGDEAKAMGLANACLAGGEVLPTALAVAHDLANGSAPLPVGLSKRLLWEGLGMTPAMVGQLESELNAQVAKSVDGGEAMAAFRDRRQPNWTGSISSEWPSWDGGAERPVLD
;
A
#
# COMPACT_ATOMS: atom_id res chain seq x y z
N MET A 1 11.43 -13.24 14.32
CA MET A 1 12.76 -13.83 14.08
C MET A 1 12.75 -15.36 14.01
N ALA A 2 12.04 -16.09 14.90
CA ALA A 2 12.05 -17.56 14.91
C ALA A 2 11.76 -18.22 13.55
N ASN A 3 10.60 -17.90 12.94
CA ASN A 3 10.20 -18.46 11.63
C ASN A 3 11.21 -18.15 10.52
N ALA A 4 11.75 -16.92 10.49
CA ALA A 4 12.75 -16.51 9.50
C ALA A 4 14.06 -17.32 9.67
N ALA A 5 14.54 -17.48 10.90
CA ALA A 5 15.77 -18.22 11.18
C ALA A 5 15.63 -19.72 10.83
N ASP A 6 14.49 -20.33 11.14
CA ASP A 6 14.22 -21.74 10.82
C ASP A 6 14.34 -22.00 9.30
N ILE A 7 13.63 -21.23 8.48
CA ILE A 7 13.67 -21.40 7.02
C ILE A 7 15.04 -21.07 6.44
N MET A 8 15.65 -19.95 6.84
CA MET A 8 16.92 -19.49 6.26
C MET A 8 18.11 -20.39 6.60
N LEU A 9 18.10 -21.04 7.78
CA LEU A 9 19.22 -21.88 8.23
C LEU A 9 19.06 -23.35 7.85
N THR A 10 17.82 -23.86 7.77
CA THR A 10 17.57 -25.27 7.44
C THR A 10 17.36 -25.51 5.95
N GLY A 11 16.88 -24.51 5.20
CA GLY A 11 16.51 -24.66 3.79
C GLY A 11 15.37 -25.65 3.55
N ARG A 12 14.60 -26.02 4.58
CA ARG A 12 13.51 -26.99 4.46
C ARG A 12 12.38 -26.44 3.58
N THR A 13 11.63 -27.36 2.98
CA THR A 13 10.37 -27.02 2.30
C THR A 13 9.24 -26.89 3.32
N PHE A 14 8.21 -26.13 2.96
CA PHE A 14 6.99 -25.93 3.72
C PHE A 14 5.81 -25.81 2.74
N ASP A 15 4.59 -26.03 3.23
CA ASP A 15 3.37 -25.93 2.43
C ASP A 15 2.69 -24.55 2.57
N GLY A 16 1.54 -24.39 1.91
CA GLY A 16 0.79 -23.13 1.91
C GLY A 16 0.19 -22.78 3.28
N ASP A 17 -0.22 -23.78 4.06
CA ASP A 17 -0.81 -23.55 5.38
C ASP A 17 0.24 -23.04 6.35
N GLU A 18 1.43 -23.62 6.31
CA GLU A 18 2.57 -23.15 7.08
C GLU A 18 3.04 -21.77 6.63
N ALA A 19 3.09 -21.49 5.31
CA ALA A 19 3.41 -20.16 4.79
C ALA A 19 2.47 -19.08 5.33
N LYS A 20 1.16 -19.37 5.39
CA LYS A 20 0.16 -18.48 5.98
C LYS A 20 0.39 -18.31 7.49
N ALA A 21 0.59 -19.41 8.23
CA ALA A 21 0.81 -19.36 9.68
C ALA A 21 2.08 -18.57 10.05
N MET A 22 3.11 -18.60 9.21
CA MET A 22 4.34 -17.83 9.38
C MET A 22 4.19 -16.34 9.03
N GLY A 23 3.10 -15.94 8.38
CA GLY A 23 2.89 -14.58 7.88
C GLY A 23 3.60 -14.28 6.55
N LEU A 24 4.05 -15.31 5.82
CA LEU A 24 4.64 -15.15 4.49
C LEU A 24 3.57 -14.98 3.40
N ALA A 25 2.38 -15.51 3.63
CA ALA A 25 1.22 -15.39 2.74
C ALA A 25 0.00 -14.90 3.52
N ASN A 26 -0.86 -14.12 2.86
CA ASN A 26 -2.12 -13.64 3.46
C ASN A 26 -3.18 -14.76 3.57
N ALA A 27 -3.15 -15.74 2.66
CA ALA A 27 -4.10 -16.86 2.62
C ALA A 27 -3.47 -18.10 1.97
N CYS A 28 -3.97 -19.27 2.39
CA CYS A 28 -3.77 -20.56 1.72
C CYS A 28 -5.14 -21.01 1.20
N LEU A 29 -5.23 -21.32 -0.09
CA LEU A 29 -6.49 -21.57 -0.80
C LEU A 29 -6.36 -22.80 -1.70
N ALA A 30 -7.49 -23.38 -2.10
CA ALA A 30 -7.49 -24.38 -3.16
C ALA A 30 -6.92 -23.77 -4.46
N GLY A 31 -6.18 -24.55 -5.24
CA GLY A 31 -5.46 -24.05 -6.42
C GLY A 31 -6.35 -23.30 -7.44
N GLY A 32 -7.60 -23.74 -7.59
CA GLY A 32 -8.58 -23.08 -8.47
C GLY A 32 -9.12 -21.73 -7.96
N GLU A 33 -8.92 -21.42 -6.68
CA GLU A 33 -9.42 -20.21 -6.03
C GLU A 33 -8.35 -19.11 -5.88
N VAL A 34 -7.06 -19.46 -6.01
CA VAL A 34 -5.95 -18.52 -5.85
C VAL A 34 -6.09 -17.29 -6.77
N LEU A 35 -6.25 -17.52 -8.07
CA LEU A 35 -6.33 -16.42 -9.04
C LEU A 35 -7.63 -15.60 -8.88
N PRO A 36 -8.83 -16.20 -8.78
CA PRO A 36 -10.06 -15.45 -8.50
C PRO A 36 -9.96 -14.58 -7.25
N THR A 37 -9.42 -15.10 -6.15
CA THR A 37 -9.28 -14.33 -4.90
C THR A 37 -8.26 -13.21 -5.04
N ALA A 38 -7.12 -13.44 -5.70
CA ALA A 38 -6.12 -12.40 -5.95
C ALA A 38 -6.68 -11.27 -6.83
N LEU A 39 -7.44 -11.62 -7.88
CA LEU A 39 -8.09 -10.65 -8.76
C LEU A 39 -9.20 -9.89 -8.05
N ALA A 40 -9.96 -10.53 -7.15
CA ALA A 40 -10.97 -9.84 -6.36
C ALA A 40 -10.35 -8.70 -5.52
N VAL A 41 -9.22 -8.94 -4.87
CA VAL A 41 -8.47 -7.90 -4.14
C VAL A 41 -7.98 -6.80 -5.08
N ALA A 42 -7.42 -7.18 -6.24
CA ALA A 42 -6.95 -6.20 -7.23
C ALA A 42 -8.09 -5.32 -7.76
N HIS A 43 -9.26 -5.90 -8.03
CA HIS A 43 -10.44 -5.18 -8.47
C HIS A 43 -11.03 -4.27 -7.38
N ASP A 44 -11.03 -4.71 -6.13
CA ASP A 44 -11.46 -3.88 -5.00
C ASP A 44 -10.57 -2.64 -4.86
N LEU A 45 -9.23 -2.81 -4.92
CA LEU A 45 -8.30 -1.69 -4.90
C LEU A 45 -8.47 -0.75 -6.10
N ALA A 46 -8.56 -1.32 -7.31
CA ALA A 46 -8.64 -0.54 -8.55
C ALA A 46 -9.94 0.25 -8.68
N ASN A 47 -11.06 -0.28 -8.16
CA ASN A 47 -12.37 0.36 -8.27
C ASN A 47 -12.73 1.19 -7.03
N GLY A 48 -12.24 0.81 -5.85
CA GLY A 48 -12.63 1.39 -4.57
C GLY A 48 -11.78 2.57 -4.10
N SER A 49 -10.56 2.73 -4.64
CA SER A 49 -9.60 3.71 -4.13
C SER A 49 -8.96 4.56 -5.22
N ALA A 50 -8.72 5.84 -4.92
CA ALA A 50 -7.96 6.70 -5.82
C ALA A 50 -6.50 6.19 -5.95
N PRO A 51 -5.89 6.21 -7.15
CA PRO A 51 -4.58 5.59 -7.37
C PRO A 51 -3.44 6.19 -6.52
N LEU A 52 -3.41 7.52 -6.38
CA LEU A 52 -2.33 8.23 -5.69
C LEU A 52 -2.23 7.85 -4.19
N PRO A 53 -3.29 7.95 -3.36
CA PRO A 53 -3.20 7.58 -1.95
C PRO A 53 -2.82 6.12 -1.74
N VAL A 54 -3.30 5.18 -2.58
CA VAL A 54 -2.89 3.77 -2.47
C VAL A 54 -1.38 3.62 -2.67
N GLY A 55 -0.82 4.29 -3.67
CA GLY A 55 0.61 4.29 -3.93
C GLY A 55 1.43 4.90 -2.79
N LEU A 56 1.01 6.06 -2.28
CA LEU A 56 1.69 6.76 -1.19
C LEU A 56 1.60 6.00 0.15
N SER A 57 0.45 5.39 0.47
CA SER A 57 0.31 4.53 1.65
C SER A 57 1.20 3.30 1.56
N LYS A 58 1.28 2.65 0.40
CA LYS A 58 2.20 1.53 0.19
C LYS A 58 3.66 1.95 0.40
N ARG A 59 4.05 3.12 -0.09
CA ARG A 59 5.39 3.68 0.14
C ARG A 59 5.65 3.90 1.62
N LEU A 60 4.75 4.60 2.32
CA LEU A 60 4.90 4.91 3.74
C LEU A 60 5.05 3.63 4.59
N LEU A 61 4.29 2.57 4.27
CA LEU A 61 4.40 1.27 4.94
C LEU A 61 5.81 0.68 4.84
N TRP A 62 6.48 0.82 3.70
CA TRP A 62 7.84 0.30 3.49
C TRP A 62 8.91 1.21 4.07
N GLU A 63 8.79 2.52 3.89
CA GLU A 63 9.76 3.51 4.40
C GLU A 63 9.70 3.60 5.94
N GLY A 64 8.51 3.43 6.53
CA GLY A 64 8.27 3.56 7.96
C GLY A 64 8.85 2.45 8.84
N LEU A 65 9.30 1.32 8.28
CA LEU A 65 9.77 0.15 9.05
C LEU A 65 10.95 0.47 9.99
N GLY A 66 11.75 1.49 9.67
CA GLY A 66 12.88 1.94 10.49
C GLY A 66 12.67 3.29 11.19
N MET A 67 11.49 3.90 11.04
CA MET A 67 11.21 5.25 11.54
C MET A 67 10.58 5.21 12.93
N THR A 68 10.74 6.31 13.68
CA THR A 68 9.98 6.49 14.91
C THR A 68 8.50 6.79 14.60
N PRO A 69 7.55 6.52 15.51
CA PRO A 69 6.15 6.88 15.29
C PRO A 69 5.93 8.37 14.99
N ALA A 70 6.74 9.26 15.58
CA ALA A 70 6.65 10.70 15.32
C ALA A 70 7.03 11.05 13.88
N MET A 71 8.12 10.45 13.37
CA MET A 71 8.57 10.61 11.99
C MET A 71 7.52 10.08 11.00
N VAL A 72 6.94 8.91 11.26
CA VAL A 72 5.86 8.35 10.43
C VAL A 72 4.66 9.29 10.40
N GLY A 73 4.23 9.81 11.55
CA GLY A 73 3.08 10.73 11.63
C GLY A 73 3.31 12.06 10.92
N GLN A 74 4.54 12.58 10.95
CA GLN A 74 4.90 13.77 10.19
C GLN A 74 4.82 13.50 8.68
N LEU A 75 5.47 12.44 8.20
CA LEU A 75 5.46 12.07 6.79
C LEU A 75 4.05 11.75 6.30
N GLU A 76 3.24 11.03 7.09
CA GLU A 76 1.83 10.76 6.80
C GLU A 76 1.04 12.06 6.60
N SER A 77 1.25 13.06 7.47
CA SER A 77 0.57 14.35 7.38
C SER A 77 0.93 15.10 6.10
N GLU A 78 2.21 15.09 5.70
CA GLU A 78 2.69 15.70 4.47
C GLU A 78 2.11 15.00 3.22
N LEU A 79 2.12 13.66 3.21
CA LEU A 79 1.55 12.87 2.12
C LEU A 79 0.03 13.05 2.00
N ASN A 80 -0.69 13.11 3.12
CA ASN A 80 -2.12 13.39 3.12
C ASN A 80 -2.44 14.80 2.60
N ALA A 81 -1.61 15.79 2.91
CA ALA A 81 -1.75 17.13 2.34
C ALA A 81 -1.52 17.17 0.82
N GLN A 82 -0.63 16.30 0.30
CA GLN A 82 -0.45 16.11 -1.14
C GLN A 82 -1.68 15.43 -1.78
N VAL A 83 -2.20 14.36 -1.17
CA VAL A 83 -3.41 13.68 -1.64
C VAL A 83 -4.61 14.62 -1.67
N ALA A 84 -4.78 15.48 -0.67
CA ALA A 84 -5.88 16.44 -0.63
C ALA A 84 -5.83 17.46 -1.79
N LYS A 85 -4.64 17.73 -2.35
CA LYS A 85 -4.41 18.64 -3.47
C LYS A 85 -4.36 17.94 -4.83
N SER A 86 -4.50 16.62 -4.87
CA SER A 86 -4.43 15.83 -6.11
C SER A 86 -5.65 16.01 -6.99
N VAL A 87 -5.60 15.45 -8.21
CA VAL A 87 -6.73 15.44 -9.15
C VAL A 87 -8.00 14.86 -8.50
N ASP A 88 -7.85 13.79 -7.73
CA ASP A 88 -8.95 13.06 -7.11
C ASP A 88 -9.31 13.56 -5.69
N GLY A 89 -8.53 14.48 -5.11
CA GLY A 89 -8.74 14.96 -3.73
C GLY A 89 -10.11 15.63 -3.53
N GLY A 90 -10.52 16.48 -4.48
CA GLY A 90 -11.83 17.12 -4.47
C GLY A 90 -12.98 16.12 -4.70
N GLU A 91 -12.77 15.16 -5.60
CA GLU A 91 -13.75 14.11 -5.91
C GLU A 91 -13.99 13.20 -4.71
N ALA A 92 -12.94 12.81 -3.97
CA ALA A 92 -13.07 12.00 -2.77
C ALA A 92 -14.01 12.68 -1.74
N MET A 93 -13.82 13.98 -1.52
CA MET A 93 -14.67 14.77 -0.61
C MET A 93 -16.11 14.93 -1.12
N ALA A 94 -16.29 15.10 -2.43
CA ALA A 94 -17.60 15.22 -3.05
C ALA A 94 -18.37 13.89 -2.99
N ALA A 95 -17.74 12.78 -3.42
CA ALA A 95 -18.34 11.46 -3.41
C ALA A 95 -18.74 11.02 -2.00
N PHE A 96 -17.90 11.28 -1.00
CA PHE A 96 -18.21 11.02 0.41
C PHE A 96 -19.43 11.81 0.89
N ARG A 97 -19.46 13.13 0.60
CA ARG A 97 -20.58 14.01 0.98
C ARG A 97 -21.90 13.59 0.32
N ASP A 98 -21.83 13.25 -0.96
CA ASP A 98 -23.00 12.90 -1.78
C ASP A 98 -23.42 11.43 -1.61
N ARG A 99 -22.66 10.63 -0.83
CA ARG A 99 -22.87 9.18 -0.62
C ARG A 99 -22.99 8.39 -1.93
N ARG A 100 -22.13 8.73 -2.88
CA ARG A 100 -22.04 8.07 -4.19
C ARG A 100 -20.68 7.41 -4.36
N GLN A 101 -20.59 6.53 -5.35
CA GLN A 101 -19.29 6.03 -5.75
C GLN A 101 -18.46 7.17 -6.38
N PRO A 102 -17.17 7.26 -6.03
CA PRO A 102 -16.25 8.22 -6.62
C PRO A 102 -15.90 7.84 -8.06
N ASN A 103 -15.61 8.84 -8.88
CA ASN A 103 -15.08 8.66 -10.22
C ASN A 103 -13.62 9.11 -10.28
N TRP A 104 -12.71 8.16 -10.05
CA TRP A 104 -11.27 8.42 -10.06
C TRP A 104 -10.76 8.67 -11.47
N THR A 105 -10.05 9.77 -11.65
CA THR A 105 -9.43 10.16 -12.93
C THR A 105 -7.93 10.43 -12.80
N GLY A 106 -7.42 10.43 -11.57
CA GLY A 106 -6.00 10.56 -11.28
C GLY A 106 -5.17 9.39 -11.81
N SER A 107 -3.87 9.63 -11.94
CA SER A 107 -2.91 8.62 -12.38
C SER A 107 -1.59 8.78 -11.64
N ILE A 108 -1.10 7.66 -11.10
CA ILE A 108 0.19 7.60 -10.42
C ILE A 108 1.32 8.11 -11.34
N SER A 109 1.33 7.72 -12.61
CA SER A 109 2.43 8.10 -13.52
C SER A 109 2.55 9.60 -13.76
N SER A 110 1.47 10.36 -13.58
CA SER A 110 1.44 11.82 -13.75
C SER A 110 1.49 12.58 -12.44
N GLU A 111 1.02 12.00 -11.35
CA GLU A 111 0.86 12.68 -10.06
C GLU A 111 1.89 12.25 -9.01
N TRP A 112 2.73 11.25 -9.32
CA TRP A 112 3.78 10.81 -8.40
C TRP A 112 4.73 11.97 -8.08
N PRO A 113 4.98 12.27 -6.79
CA PRO A 113 5.82 13.39 -6.43
C PRO A 113 7.25 13.30 -6.98
N SER A 114 7.77 14.43 -7.44
CA SER A 114 9.06 14.51 -8.14
C SER A 114 10.31 14.44 -7.25
N TRP A 115 10.17 14.45 -5.92
CA TRP A 115 11.31 14.35 -5.00
C TRP A 115 12.08 13.03 -5.09
N ASP A 116 11.53 12.02 -5.77
CA ASP A 116 12.24 10.77 -6.06
C ASP A 116 13.17 10.88 -7.30
N GLY A 117 13.11 11.98 -8.06
CA GLY A 117 13.81 12.19 -9.33
C GLY A 117 15.13 12.98 -9.24
N GLY A 118 15.66 13.24 -8.04
CA GLY A 118 16.94 13.94 -7.84
C GLY A 118 16.87 15.32 -7.19
N ALA A 119 15.69 15.76 -6.73
CA ALA A 119 15.60 16.81 -5.71
C ALA A 119 15.88 16.19 -4.33
N GLU A 120 16.46 16.98 -3.42
CA GLU A 120 16.78 16.54 -2.05
C GLU A 120 15.57 15.84 -1.43
N ARG A 121 15.75 14.55 -1.11
CA ARG A 121 14.81 13.78 -0.31
C ARG A 121 14.54 14.59 0.95
N PRO A 122 13.30 14.71 1.45
CA PRO A 122 13.08 15.24 2.78
C PRO A 122 13.91 14.40 3.75
N VAL A 123 15.02 14.95 4.21
CA VAL A 123 15.85 14.32 5.21
C VAL A 123 15.12 14.61 6.50
N LEU A 124 14.51 13.58 7.08
CA LEU A 124 14.03 13.63 8.45
C LEU A 124 15.29 13.66 9.31
N ASP A 125 15.58 14.81 9.91
CA ASP A 125 16.65 15.03 10.87
C ASP A 125 16.37 14.35 12.23
#